data_AF-A0A842W108-F1
#
_entry.id   AF-A0A842W108-F1
#
_cell.length_a   1.000
_cell.length_b   1.000
_cell.length_c   1.000
_cell.angle_alpha   90.00
_cell.angle_beta   90.00
_cell.angle_gamma   90.00
#
_symmetry.space_group_name_H-M   'P 1'
#
loop_
_entity.id
_entity.type
_entity.pdbx_description
1 polymer ?
#
loop_
_entity_poly.entity_id
_entity_poly.type
_entity_poly.pdbx_seq_one_letter_code
_entity_poly.pdbx_strand_id
1 'polypeptide(L)'
;MLTESDIYEINISCSNYINELRNNDEAVCLLRGSKNYTDTELSKSFVRKDRKPRNTPLIFHNYANLWFSNKFGIRYRSESLFCTGNYFMASRYGDVFAIFPIGEYRVCWSPSVEDMLDLLDDLHSYDFEGFMNKLIEARYIEGDLKSSINSGHEVMLLCNSFYSVAVNSVSEVNSLVERVVMYNI
;
A
#
# COMPACT_ATOMS: atom_id res chain seq x y z
N MET A 1 -9.44 2.81 -21.64
CA MET A 1 -8.92 1.49 -21.26
C MET A 1 -7.44 1.46 -21.58
N LEU A 2 -6.59 0.94 -20.67
CA LEU A 2 -5.12 0.87 -20.88
C LEU A 2 -4.77 0.28 -22.25
N THR A 3 -3.84 0.93 -22.95
CA THR A 3 -3.30 0.46 -24.22
C THR A 3 -2.28 -0.65 -24.01
N GLU A 4 -1.96 -1.39 -25.07
CA GLU A 4 -0.88 -2.40 -25.03
C GLU A 4 0.48 -1.79 -24.65
N SER A 5 0.74 -0.54 -25.07
CA SER A 5 1.95 0.18 -24.69
C SER A 5 1.99 0.49 -23.19
N ASP A 6 0.85 0.79 -22.58
CA ASP A 6 0.76 1.02 -21.13
C ASP A 6 1.03 -0.27 -20.36
N ILE A 7 0.45 -1.39 -20.80
CA ILE A 7 0.66 -2.71 -20.20
C ILE A 7 2.12 -3.14 -20.31
N TYR A 8 2.75 -2.91 -21.48
CA TYR A 8 4.17 -3.16 -21.69
C TYR A 8 5.04 -2.35 -20.73
N GLU A 9 4.76 -1.05 -20.60
CA GLU A 9 5.51 -0.15 -19.70
C GLU A 9 5.40 -0.59 -18.23
N ILE A 10 4.19 -0.96 -17.76
CA ILE A 10 4.00 -1.50 -16.40
C ILE A 10 4.81 -2.78 -16.22
N ASN A 11 4.77 -3.69 -17.19
CA ASN A 11 5.47 -4.97 -17.13
C ASN A 11 6.99 -4.83 -17.00
N ILE A 12 7.58 -3.92 -17.76
CA ILE A 12 9.02 -3.66 -17.74
C ILE A 12 9.43 -2.94 -16.44
N SER A 13 8.76 -1.82 -16.13
CA SER A 13 9.15 -0.95 -15.02
C SER A 13 8.81 -1.52 -13.64
N CYS A 14 7.80 -2.38 -13.54
CA CYS A 14 7.32 -2.98 -12.29
C CYS A 14 7.59 -4.49 -12.23
N SER A 15 8.55 -4.99 -13.00
CA SER A 15 8.82 -6.43 -13.18
C SER A 15 8.98 -7.22 -11.88
N ASN A 16 9.65 -6.69 -10.86
CA ASN A 16 9.76 -7.33 -9.54
C ASN A 16 8.38 -7.62 -8.94
N TYR A 17 7.50 -6.62 -8.93
CA TYR A 17 6.14 -6.73 -8.40
C TYR A 17 5.28 -7.67 -9.26
N ILE A 18 5.34 -7.53 -10.59
CA ILE A 18 4.56 -8.37 -11.51
C ILE A 18 4.97 -9.85 -11.41
N ASN A 19 6.26 -10.14 -11.24
CA ASN A 19 6.74 -11.51 -11.06
C ASN A 19 6.24 -12.12 -9.76
N GLU A 20 6.14 -11.35 -8.67
CA GLU A 20 5.51 -11.83 -7.44
C GLU A 20 4.01 -12.07 -7.61
N LEU A 21 3.30 -11.21 -8.35
CA LEU A 21 1.89 -11.43 -8.67
C LEU A 21 1.65 -12.68 -9.53
N ARG A 22 2.53 -12.97 -10.49
CA ARG A 22 2.46 -14.19 -11.33
C ARG A 22 2.50 -15.49 -10.51
N ASN A 23 3.14 -15.47 -9.35
CA ASN A 23 3.26 -16.63 -8.48
C ASN A 23 2.03 -16.83 -7.57
N ASN A 24 0.99 -16.00 -7.72
CA ASN A 24 -0.24 -16.10 -6.96
C ASN A 24 -1.33 -16.80 -7.78
N ASP A 25 -2.08 -17.70 -7.11
CA ASP A 25 -3.22 -18.41 -7.71
C ASP A 25 -4.43 -17.49 -7.95
N GLU A 26 -4.44 -16.31 -7.33
CA GLU A 26 -5.52 -15.33 -7.40
C GLU A 26 -5.01 -14.00 -7.96
N ALA A 27 -5.85 -13.35 -8.76
CA ALA A 27 -5.60 -12.02 -9.30
C ALA A 27 -5.73 -10.97 -8.18
N VAL A 28 -4.61 -10.66 -7.53
CA VAL A 28 -4.56 -9.74 -6.37
C VAL A 28 -3.68 -8.52 -6.70
N CYS A 29 -3.98 -7.37 -6.10
CA CYS A 29 -3.23 -6.13 -6.31
C CYS A 29 -3.30 -5.21 -5.08
N LEU A 30 -2.28 -4.36 -4.92
CA LEU A 30 -2.33 -3.26 -3.97
C LEU A 30 -3.24 -2.15 -4.50
N LEU A 31 -4.22 -1.75 -3.71
CA LEU A 31 -5.18 -0.72 -4.03
C LEU A 31 -4.99 0.50 -3.14
N ARG A 32 -5.34 1.68 -3.65
CA ARG A 32 -5.32 2.93 -2.88
C ARG A 32 -6.50 3.82 -3.28
N GLY A 33 -7.16 4.41 -2.30
CA GLY A 33 -8.10 5.51 -2.54
C GLY A 33 -7.41 6.87 -2.58
N SER A 34 -7.77 7.71 -3.55
CA SER A 34 -7.27 9.09 -3.67
C SER A 34 -8.34 10.01 -4.23
N LYS A 35 -8.37 11.28 -3.76
CA LYS A 35 -9.29 12.32 -4.27
C LYS A 35 -8.68 13.17 -5.39
N ASN A 36 -7.39 12.98 -5.68
CA ASN A 36 -6.68 13.80 -6.65
C ASN A 36 -6.65 13.09 -7.99
N TYR A 37 -7.53 13.51 -8.89
CA TYR A 37 -7.59 13.01 -10.25
C TYR A 37 -6.52 13.66 -11.14
N THR A 38 -5.96 12.84 -12.01
CA THR A 38 -5.42 13.25 -13.31
C THR A 38 -6.29 12.57 -14.37
N ASP A 39 -6.63 13.27 -15.46
CA ASP A 39 -7.45 12.77 -16.59
C ASP A 39 -6.84 11.57 -17.36
N THR A 40 -5.70 11.05 -16.90
CA THR A 40 -4.97 9.96 -17.55
C THR A 40 -5.25 8.62 -16.88
N GLU A 41 -5.53 7.61 -17.70
CA GLU A 41 -5.84 6.24 -17.23
C GLU A 41 -4.65 5.54 -16.56
N LEU A 42 -3.43 5.82 -17.04
CA LEU A 42 -2.17 5.46 -16.38
C LEU A 42 -1.50 6.74 -15.88
N SER A 43 -1.16 6.79 -14.61
CA SER A 43 -0.44 7.92 -14.02
C SER A 43 0.81 7.44 -13.29
N LYS A 44 1.93 8.15 -13.51
CA LYS A 44 3.19 7.92 -12.79
C LYS A 44 3.30 8.91 -11.64
N SER A 45 3.54 8.41 -10.44
CA SER A 45 3.65 9.21 -9.23
C SER A 45 4.87 8.84 -8.41
N PHE A 46 5.29 9.76 -7.54
CA PHE A 46 6.39 9.56 -6.59
C PHE A 46 5.85 9.47 -5.16
N VAL A 47 6.47 8.61 -4.35
CA VAL A 47 6.13 8.49 -2.93
C VAL A 47 6.66 9.71 -2.19
N ARG A 48 5.79 10.40 -1.45
CA ARG A 48 6.19 11.51 -0.57
C ARG A 48 7.06 10.98 0.57
N LYS A 49 8.17 11.65 0.85
CA LYS A 49 9.13 11.24 1.90
C LYS A 49 8.99 12.02 3.22
N ASP A 50 8.07 12.98 3.24
CA ASP A 50 7.81 13.93 4.32
C ASP A 50 6.31 14.01 4.64
N ARG A 51 5.62 12.87 4.55
CA ARG A 51 4.16 12.82 4.68
C ARG A 51 3.71 13.28 6.08
N LYS A 52 2.88 14.31 6.12
CA LYS A 52 2.21 14.77 7.34
C LYS A 52 0.98 13.89 7.63
N PRO A 53 0.74 13.50 8.89
CA PRO A 53 -0.44 12.71 9.22
C PRO A 53 -1.71 13.54 9.01
N ARG A 54 -2.75 12.89 8.50
CA ARG A 54 -4.07 13.50 8.30
C ARG A 54 -4.97 13.35 9.52
N ASN A 55 -5.07 12.13 10.03
CA ASN A 55 -5.98 11.75 11.11
C ASN A 55 -5.24 11.35 12.40
N THR A 56 -4.03 10.83 12.29
CA THR A 56 -3.18 10.48 13.45
C THR A 56 -2.63 11.75 14.09
N PRO A 57 -2.74 11.96 15.42
CA PRO A 57 -2.03 13.04 16.08
C PRO A 57 -0.52 12.95 15.83
N LEU A 58 0.15 14.09 15.62
CA LEU A 58 1.56 14.14 15.21
C LEU A 58 2.48 13.37 16.17
N ILE A 59 2.17 13.39 17.46
CA ILE A 59 2.95 12.67 18.47
C ILE A 59 2.95 11.14 18.26
N PHE A 60 1.79 10.53 18.00
CA PHE A 60 1.69 9.09 17.70
C PHE A 60 2.29 8.75 16.35
N HIS A 61 2.15 9.63 15.35
CA HIS A 61 2.84 9.46 14.08
C HIS A 61 4.37 9.41 14.27
N ASN A 62 4.91 10.28 15.13
CA ASN A 62 6.35 10.31 15.44
C ASN A 62 6.79 9.08 16.25
N TYR A 63 5.99 8.63 17.21
CA TYR A 63 6.26 7.39 17.95
C TYR A 63 6.26 6.17 17.04
N ALA A 64 5.29 6.06 16.14
CA ALA A 64 5.25 4.99 15.14
C ALA A 64 6.48 5.05 14.23
N ASN A 65 6.85 6.23 13.73
CA ASN A 65 8.09 6.36 12.93
C ASN A 65 9.34 5.95 13.69
N LEU A 66 9.45 6.33 14.97
CA LEU A 66 10.58 5.93 15.81
C LEU A 66 10.63 4.40 15.96
N TRP A 67 9.49 3.78 16.24
CA TRP A 67 9.39 2.33 16.36
C TRP A 67 9.74 1.61 15.05
N PHE A 68 9.16 2.02 13.92
CA PHE A 68 9.46 1.45 12.60
C PHE A 68 10.94 1.65 12.22
N SER A 69 11.51 2.82 12.51
CA SER A 69 12.92 3.11 12.24
C SER A 69 13.83 2.21 13.07
N ASN A 70 13.51 1.98 14.34
CA ASN A 70 14.30 1.09 15.20
C ASN A 70 14.18 -0.38 14.78
N LYS A 71 12.99 -0.81 14.33
CA LYS A 71 12.73 -2.21 13.97
C LYS A 71 13.22 -2.58 12.57
N PHE A 72 12.98 -1.71 11.58
CA PHE A 72 13.19 -2.01 10.16
C PHE A 72 14.20 -1.08 9.47
N GLY A 73 14.66 -0.04 10.16
CA GLY A 73 15.50 1.01 9.57
C GLY A 73 14.75 2.01 8.69
N ILE A 74 13.40 1.99 8.69
CA ILE A 74 12.56 2.81 7.80
C ILE A 74 11.48 3.53 8.61
N ARG A 75 11.22 4.80 8.30
CA ARG A 75 10.11 5.56 8.89
C ARG A 75 8.84 5.38 8.06
N TYR A 76 8.26 4.18 8.14
CA TYR A 76 7.17 3.75 7.26
C TYR A 76 6.01 4.74 7.19
N ARG A 77 5.61 5.36 8.31
CA ARG A 77 4.52 6.33 8.29
C ARG A 77 4.85 7.60 7.49
N SER A 78 6.11 7.99 7.38
CA SER A 78 6.51 9.22 6.66
C SER A 78 7.02 8.96 5.25
N GLU A 79 7.50 7.76 4.95
CA GLU A 79 8.30 7.46 3.76
C GLU A 79 7.64 6.49 2.78
N SER A 80 6.47 5.94 3.11
CA SER A 80 5.75 4.95 2.31
C SER A 80 4.44 5.49 1.72
N LEU A 81 3.98 4.78 0.68
CA LEU A 81 2.61 4.85 0.20
C LEU A 81 1.74 3.92 1.04
N PHE A 82 0.47 4.29 1.25
CA PHE A 82 -0.49 3.44 1.96
C PHE A 82 -1.46 2.83 0.97
N CYS A 83 -1.63 1.52 1.09
CA CYS A 83 -2.41 0.66 0.23
C CYS A 83 -3.22 -0.33 1.07
N THR A 84 -4.07 -1.10 0.42
CA THR A 84 -4.81 -2.25 0.97
C THR A 84 -5.12 -3.21 -0.18
N GLY A 85 -5.33 -4.49 0.07
CA GLY A 85 -5.94 -5.38 -0.94
C GLY A 85 -7.46 -5.33 -1.01
N ASN A 86 -8.11 -4.60 -0.10
CA ASN A 86 -9.56 -4.53 -0.03
C ASN A 86 -10.09 -3.31 -0.81
N TYR A 87 -10.80 -3.58 -1.91
CA TYR A 87 -11.40 -2.54 -2.76
C TYR A 87 -12.33 -1.60 -1.99
N PHE A 88 -13.19 -2.13 -1.13
CA PHE A 88 -14.15 -1.35 -0.36
C PHE A 88 -13.45 -0.47 0.68
N MET A 89 -12.35 -0.93 1.26
CA MET A 89 -11.53 -0.10 2.15
C MET A 89 -10.83 1.02 1.38
N ALA A 90 -10.27 0.73 0.21
CA ALA A 90 -9.68 1.76 -0.64
C ALA A 90 -10.71 2.83 -1.05
N SER A 91 -11.92 2.44 -1.44
CA SER A 91 -12.95 3.37 -1.92
C SER A 91 -13.45 4.36 -0.87
N ARG A 92 -13.31 4.04 0.42
CA ARG A 92 -13.60 4.99 1.53
C ARG A 92 -12.71 6.24 1.49
N TYR A 93 -11.55 6.17 0.84
CA TYR A 93 -10.57 7.26 0.78
C TYR A 93 -10.68 8.11 -0.51
N GLY A 94 -11.49 7.70 -1.48
CA GLY A 94 -11.68 8.35 -2.78
C GLY A 94 -11.80 7.33 -3.90
N ASP A 95 -11.49 7.75 -5.12
CA ASP A 95 -11.44 6.86 -6.28
C ASP A 95 -10.34 5.83 -6.11
N VAL A 96 -10.61 4.60 -6.55
CA VAL A 96 -9.73 3.46 -6.33
C VAL A 96 -8.75 3.33 -7.47
N PHE A 97 -7.49 3.15 -7.10
CA PHE A 97 -6.40 2.93 -8.04
C PHE A 97 -5.67 1.63 -7.70
N ALA A 98 -5.43 0.81 -8.72
CA ALA A 98 -4.46 -0.27 -8.66
C ALA A 98 -3.04 0.31 -8.73
N ILE A 99 -2.16 -0.14 -7.84
CA ILE A 99 -0.83 0.41 -7.62
C ILE A 99 0.24 -0.59 -8.06
N PHE A 100 1.15 -0.14 -8.92
CA PHE A 100 2.27 -0.93 -9.42
C PHE A 100 3.59 -0.22 -9.06
N PRO A 101 4.32 -0.64 -8.02
CA PRO A 101 5.60 -0.03 -7.65
C PRO A 101 6.65 -0.25 -8.74
N ILE A 102 7.40 0.80 -9.05
CA ILE A 102 8.47 0.79 -10.05
C ILE A 102 9.79 0.46 -9.37
N GLY A 103 10.50 -0.55 -9.89
CA GLY A 103 11.78 -1.02 -9.37
C GLY A 103 11.68 -1.75 -8.03
N GLU A 104 12.66 -1.51 -7.15
CA GLU A 104 12.70 -2.11 -5.81
C GLU A 104 11.61 -1.55 -4.89
N TYR A 105 10.98 -2.44 -4.13
CA TYR A 105 9.97 -2.08 -3.17
C TYR A 105 10.01 -2.97 -1.93
N ARG A 106 9.44 -2.48 -0.83
CA ARG A 106 9.20 -3.24 0.40
C ARG A 106 7.77 -3.00 0.86
N VAL A 107 7.13 -4.02 1.39
CA VAL A 107 5.82 -3.89 2.06
C VAL A 107 5.99 -4.10 3.56
N CYS A 108 5.32 -3.28 4.36
CA CYS A 108 5.18 -3.48 5.79
C CYS A 108 3.70 -3.45 6.15
N TRP A 109 3.26 -4.45 6.92
CA TRP A 109 1.85 -4.62 7.28
C TRP A 109 1.75 -5.38 8.60
N SER A 110 0.56 -5.40 9.18
CA SER A 110 0.26 -6.14 10.41
C SER A 110 -0.77 -7.24 10.13
N PRO A 111 -0.54 -8.49 10.56
CA PRO A 111 -1.56 -9.53 10.51
C PRO A 111 -2.62 -9.40 11.61
N SER A 112 -2.50 -8.43 12.51
CA SER A 112 -3.34 -8.29 13.72
C SER A 112 -4.07 -6.96 13.81
N VAL A 113 -3.79 -6.03 12.90
CA VAL A 113 -4.32 -4.67 12.91
C VAL A 113 -4.74 -4.32 11.49
N GLU A 114 -6.01 -3.94 11.33
CA GLU A 114 -6.59 -3.57 10.03
C GLU A 114 -6.09 -2.18 9.59
N ASP A 115 -6.21 -1.16 10.44
CA ASP A 115 -5.64 0.17 10.22
C ASP A 115 -4.87 0.61 11.47
N MET A 116 -3.69 1.23 11.31
CA MET A 116 -2.92 1.71 12.48
C MET A 116 -3.70 2.71 13.34
N LEU A 117 -4.69 3.41 12.76
CA LEU A 117 -5.56 4.30 13.52
C LEU A 117 -6.33 3.56 14.61
N ASP A 118 -6.67 2.29 14.42
CA ASP A 118 -7.42 1.47 15.38
C ASP A 118 -6.64 1.29 16.70
N LEU A 119 -5.30 1.39 16.64
CA LEU A 119 -4.46 1.34 17.85
C LEU A 119 -4.69 2.53 18.79
N LEU A 120 -5.25 3.64 18.28
CA LEU A 120 -5.53 4.83 19.06
C LEU A 120 -6.88 4.76 19.78
N ASP A 121 -7.85 4.00 19.27
CA ASP A 121 -9.21 3.96 19.82
C ASP A 121 -9.23 3.42 21.25
N ASP A 122 -8.34 2.47 21.56
CA ASP A 122 -8.22 1.86 22.89
C ASP A 122 -7.19 2.59 23.80
N LEU A 123 -6.75 3.81 23.50
CA LEU A 123 -5.80 4.55 24.36
C LEU A 123 -6.57 5.42 25.37
N HIS A 124 -6.65 4.95 26.62
CA HIS A 124 -7.20 5.74 27.72
C HIS A 124 -6.29 6.90 28.16
N SER A 125 -4.98 6.78 27.92
CA SER A 125 -3.96 7.81 28.16
C SER A 125 -3.03 7.92 26.96
N TYR A 126 -2.62 9.14 26.65
CA TYR A 126 -1.65 9.44 25.59
C TYR A 126 -0.20 9.23 26.06
N ASP A 127 0.09 8.16 26.79
CA ASP A 127 1.46 7.85 27.21
C ASP A 127 2.22 7.07 26.14
N PHE A 128 3.53 7.32 26.08
CA PHE A 128 4.42 6.76 25.07
C PHE A 128 4.53 5.23 25.19
N GLU A 129 4.62 4.72 26.42
CA GLU A 129 4.87 3.31 26.69
C GLU A 129 3.69 2.44 26.25
N GLY A 130 2.46 2.84 26.56
CA GLY A 130 1.25 2.14 26.14
C GLY A 130 1.14 2.05 24.62
N PHE A 131 1.43 3.14 23.90
CA PHE A 131 1.41 3.11 22.44
C PHE A 131 2.50 2.22 21.85
N MET A 132 3.71 2.22 22.43
CA MET A 132 4.80 1.35 21.99
C MET A 132 4.48 -0.13 22.21
N ASN A 133 3.83 -0.47 23.33
CA ASN A 133 3.36 -1.84 23.58
C ASN A 133 2.32 -2.28 22.55
N LYS A 134 1.37 -1.42 22.18
CA LYS A 134 0.43 -1.71 21.09
C LYS A 134 1.10 -1.95 19.75
N LEU A 135 2.16 -1.21 19.41
CA LEU A 135 2.92 -1.45 18.18
C LEU A 135 3.65 -2.80 18.20
N ILE A 136 4.09 -3.26 19.36
CA ILE A 136 4.67 -4.59 19.55
C ILE A 136 3.59 -5.68 19.35
N GLU A 137 2.43 -5.52 20.00
CA GLU A 137 1.29 -6.44 19.91
C GLU A 137 0.65 -6.47 18.51
N ALA A 138 0.75 -5.36 17.77
CA ALA A 138 0.35 -5.28 16.38
C ALA A 138 1.17 -6.20 15.47
N ARG A 139 2.36 -6.67 15.90
CA ARG A 139 3.19 -7.63 15.14
C ARG A 139 3.44 -7.22 13.69
N TYR A 140 3.75 -5.93 13.44
CA TYR A 140 4.15 -5.51 12.09
C TYR A 140 5.34 -6.33 11.59
N ILE A 141 5.29 -6.73 10.32
CA ILE A 141 6.32 -7.48 9.60
C ILE A 141 6.63 -6.81 8.26
N GLU A 142 7.74 -7.22 7.63
CA GLU A 142 8.09 -6.83 6.26
C GLU A 142 8.04 -8.02 5.31
N GLY A 143 7.65 -7.76 4.06
CA GLY A 143 7.54 -8.77 3.01
C GLY A 143 6.20 -9.50 3.00
N ASP A 144 6.19 -10.64 2.31
CA ASP A 144 4.98 -11.45 2.04
C ASP A 144 3.88 -10.62 1.36
N LEU A 145 4.13 -10.24 0.10
CA LEU A 145 3.20 -9.43 -0.68
C LEU A 145 1.80 -10.09 -0.75
N LYS A 146 1.74 -11.39 -1.03
CA LYS A 146 0.49 -12.15 -1.16
C LYS A 146 -0.36 -12.01 0.11
N SER A 147 0.20 -12.34 1.27
CA SER A 147 -0.53 -12.23 2.53
C SER A 147 -0.87 -10.79 2.87
N SER A 148 0.00 -9.83 2.55
CA SER A 148 -0.30 -8.41 2.78
C SER A 148 -1.52 -7.93 2.00
N ILE A 149 -1.66 -8.32 0.73
CA ILE A 149 -2.82 -7.98 -0.09
C ILE A 149 -4.06 -8.74 0.43
N ASN A 150 -3.94 -10.04 0.64
CA ASN A 150 -5.07 -10.90 1.03
C ASN A 150 -5.62 -10.59 2.43
N SER A 151 -4.81 -10.00 3.31
CA SER A 151 -5.29 -9.54 4.61
C SER A 151 -6.37 -8.46 4.50
N GLY A 152 -6.35 -7.66 3.43
CA GLY A 152 -7.18 -6.45 3.33
C GLY A 152 -6.80 -5.34 4.31
N HIS A 153 -5.77 -5.52 5.14
CA HIS A 153 -5.31 -4.52 6.10
C HIS A 153 -4.51 -3.40 5.42
N GLU A 154 -4.14 -2.36 6.18
CA GLU A 154 -3.24 -1.30 5.75
C GLU A 154 -1.86 -1.87 5.42
N VAL A 155 -1.45 -1.69 4.16
CA VAL A 155 -0.12 -2.03 3.67
C VAL A 155 0.66 -0.74 3.42
N MET A 156 1.81 -0.63 4.07
CA MET A 156 2.77 0.45 3.88
C MET A 156 3.79 0.03 2.81
N LEU A 157 3.56 0.49 1.59
CA LEU A 157 4.40 0.23 0.42
C LEU A 157 5.53 1.27 0.33
N LEU A 158 6.76 0.85 0.61
CA LEU A 158 7.96 1.63 0.36
C LEU A 158 8.43 1.41 -1.07
N CYS A 159 8.43 2.45 -1.89
CA CYS A 159 9.09 2.53 -3.19
C CYS A 159 9.49 3.99 -3.47
N ASN A 160 10.19 4.25 -4.57
CA ASN A 160 10.48 5.62 -5.02
C ASN A 160 9.31 6.21 -5.83
N SER A 161 8.83 5.42 -6.79
CA SER A 161 7.75 5.78 -7.71
C SER A 161 6.86 4.59 -8.02
N PHE A 162 5.65 4.86 -8.50
CA PHE A 162 4.66 3.85 -8.84
C PHE A 162 3.80 4.31 -10.01
N TYR A 163 3.24 3.35 -10.72
CA TYR A 163 2.09 3.58 -11.59
C TYR A 163 0.79 3.40 -10.81
N SER A 164 -0.21 4.19 -11.14
CA SER A 164 -1.58 4.06 -10.65
C SER A 164 -2.54 3.97 -11.83
N VAL A 165 -3.44 3.00 -11.78
CA VAL A 165 -4.48 2.76 -12.80
C VAL A 165 -5.84 2.85 -12.13
N ALA A 166 -6.72 3.72 -12.62
CA ALA A 166 -8.06 3.86 -12.08
C ALA A 166 -8.88 2.58 -12.31
N VAL A 167 -9.65 2.17 -11.29
CA VAL A 167 -10.51 0.99 -11.32
C VAL A 167 -11.82 1.29 -10.58
N ASN A 168 -12.94 0.81 -11.10
CA ASN A 168 -14.29 1.13 -10.61
C ASN A 168 -15.01 -0.06 -9.98
N SER A 169 -14.38 -1.24 -9.99
CA SER A 169 -14.95 -2.45 -9.40
C SER A 169 -13.88 -3.50 -9.11
N VAL A 170 -14.21 -4.47 -8.26
CA VAL A 170 -13.39 -5.67 -8.03
C VAL A 170 -13.16 -6.44 -9.34
N SER A 171 -14.17 -6.56 -10.19
CA SER A 171 -14.03 -7.23 -11.49
C SER A 171 -13.04 -6.52 -12.42
N GLU A 172 -12.97 -5.18 -12.36
CA GLU A 172 -12.02 -4.40 -13.14
C GLU A 172 -10.58 -4.56 -12.61
N VAL A 173 -10.41 -4.66 -11.28
CA VAL A 173 -9.12 -5.03 -10.68
C VAL A 173 -8.65 -6.38 -11.20
N ASN A 174 -9.51 -7.41 -11.14
CA ASN A 174 -9.14 -8.75 -11.58
C ASN A 174 -8.77 -8.77 -13.07
N SER A 175 -9.59 -8.17 -13.92
CA SER A 175 -9.32 -8.09 -15.37
C SER A 175 -8.02 -7.34 -15.68
N LEU A 176 -7.74 -6.25 -14.95
CA LEU A 176 -6.49 -5.50 -15.10
C LEU A 176 -5.28 -6.36 -14.70
N VAL A 177 -5.34 -7.01 -13.54
CA VAL A 177 -4.23 -7.85 -13.04
C VAL A 177 -3.98 -9.00 -14.00
N GLU A 178 -5.01 -9.70 -14.45
CA GLU A 178 -4.89 -10.77 -15.45
C GLU A 178 -4.21 -10.27 -16.73
N ARG A 179 -4.64 -9.12 -17.26
CA ARG A 179 -4.03 -8.53 -18.46
C ARG A 179 -2.55 -8.20 -18.27
N VAL A 180 -2.17 -7.63 -17.13
CA VAL A 180 -0.78 -7.27 -16.84
C VAL A 180 0.08 -8.51 -16.62
N VAL A 181 -0.41 -9.48 -15.85
CA VAL A 181 0.31 -10.71 -15.46
C VAL A 181 0.51 -11.65 -16.64
N MET A 182 -0.52 -11.82 -17.48
CA MET A 182 -0.52 -12.70 -18.65
C MET A 182 0.15 -12.08 -19.89
N TYR A 183 0.56 -10.81 -19.80
CA TYR A 183 1.28 -10.16 -20.88
C TYR A 183 2.65 -10.82 -21.05
N ASN A 184 2.83 -11.50 -22.18
CA ASN A 184 4.11 -12.11 -22.55
C ASN A 184 5.03 -11.02 -23.11
N ILE A 185 6.18 -10.82 -22.44
CA ILE A 185 7.26 -9.94 -22.89
C ILE A 185 8.27 -10.76 -23.70
#